data_AF-V4PLH4-F1
#
_entry.id   AF-V4PLH4-F1
#
_cell.length_a   1.000
_cell.length_b   1.000
_cell.length_c   1.000
_cell.angle_alpha   90.00
_cell.angle_beta   90.00
_cell.angle_gamma   90.00
#
_symmetry.space_group_name_H-M   'P 1'
#
loop_
_entity.id
_entity.type
_entity.pdbx_description
1 polymer ?
#
loop_
_entity_poly.entity_id
_entity_poly.type
_entity_poly.pdbx_seq_one_letter_code
_entity_poly.pdbx_strand_id
1 'polypeptide(L)'
;MPQLFLALLFLGFSGFAHAEDADIARLFDEVGVGGTLVIESAETGQRYVHNEARAKQPFTAASTFKVLNTLIALEEGAIAGADEIIPWDNTRYEIEDWNRDQTLKSAFQVSCVWCYQWLARRGGGGDPP
;
A
#
# COMPACT_ATOMS: atom_id res chain seq x y z
N MET A 1 11.78 -6.35 53.72
CA MET A 1 10.60 -6.28 52.82
C MET A 1 10.50 -5.04 51.91
N PRO A 2 11.27 -3.93 52.04
CA PRO A 2 11.21 -2.85 51.05
C PRO A 2 12.12 -3.08 49.82
N GLN A 3 13.17 -3.91 49.96
CA GLN A 3 14.09 -4.21 48.84
C GLN A 3 13.49 -5.16 47.78
N LEU A 4 12.50 -6.00 48.14
CA LEU A 4 11.79 -6.83 47.17
C LEU A 4 10.84 -5.99 46.28
N PHE A 5 10.22 -4.94 46.85
CA PHE A 5 9.33 -4.04 46.10
C PHE A 5 10.08 -3.20 45.06
N LEU A 6 11.33 -2.81 45.35
CA LEU A 6 12.16 -2.06 44.42
C LEU A 6 12.65 -2.92 43.23
N ALA A 7 12.87 -4.22 43.45
CA ALA A 7 13.24 -5.16 42.39
C ALA A 7 12.08 -5.46 41.42
N LEU A 8 10.83 -5.51 41.93
CA LEU A 8 9.65 -5.69 41.09
C LEU A 8 9.34 -4.48 40.19
N LEU A 9 9.77 -3.27 40.57
CA LEU A 9 9.59 -2.07 39.74
C LEU A 9 10.47 -2.06 38.48
N PHE A 10 11.62 -2.75 38.50
CA PHE A 10 12.51 -2.86 37.34
C PHE A 10 12.09 -3.95 36.34
N LEU A 11 11.29 -4.94 36.76
CA LEU A 11 10.81 -6.03 35.90
C LEU A 11 9.60 -5.66 35.04
N GLY A 12 8.96 -4.52 35.31
CA GLY A 12 7.81 -4.02 34.52
C GLY A 12 8.20 -3.23 33.27
N PHE A 13 9.48 -2.91 33.10
CA PHE A 13 10.01 -2.15 31.96
C PHE A 13 10.69 -3.10 30.95
N SER A 14 10.02 -4.20 30.60
CA SER A 14 10.27 -4.82 29.30
C SER A 14 9.76 -3.84 28.25
N GLY A 15 10.59 -2.84 27.97
CA GLY A 15 10.32 -1.86 26.94
C GLY A 15 9.96 -2.62 25.67
N PHE A 16 8.87 -2.21 25.03
CA PHE A 16 8.69 -2.50 23.62
C PHE A 16 10.01 -2.09 22.96
N ALA A 17 10.80 -3.08 22.52
CA ALA A 17 11.95 -2.80 21.71
C ALA A 17 11.39 -2.09 20.48
N HIS A 18 11.53 -0.76 20.46
CA HIS A 18 11.22 0.02 19.29
C HIS A 18 12.21 -0.44 18.24
N ALA A 19 11.73 -1.18 17.24
CA ALA A 19 12.46 -1.40 16.01
C ALA A 19 12.54 -0.04 15.32
N GLU A 20 13.53 0.75 15.71
CA GLU A 20 13.84 2.05 15.13
C GLU A 20 15.22 1.94 14.50
N ASP A 21 15.26 2.06 13.19
CA ASP A 21 16.47 2.09 12.41
C ASP A 21 16.91 3.55 12.26
N ALA A 22 18.01 3.90 12.92
CA ALA A 22 18.51 5.26 12.97
C ALA A 22 18.99 5.79 11.61
N ASP A 23 19.45 4.90 10.72
CA ASP A 23 19.88 5.31 9.38
C ASP A 23 18.69 5.64 8.50
N ILE A 24 17.61 4.85 8.59
CA ILE A 24 16.35 5.15 7.92
C ILE A 24 15.72 6.43 8.51
N ALA A 25 15.68 6.57 9.84
CA ALA A 25 15.11 7.74 10.51
C ALA A 25 15.77 9.05 10.05
N ARG A 26 17.10 9.04 9.90
CA ARG A 26 17.86 10.18 9.41
C ARG A 26 17.41 10.64 8.02
N LEU A 27 17.01 9.73 7.12
CA LEU A 27 16.50 10.09 5.79
C LEU A 27 15.23 10.95 5.86
N PHE A 28 14.35 10.68 6.83
CA PHE A 28 13.12 11.43 7.04
C PHE A 28 13.39 12.78 7.72
N ASP A 29 14.31 12.80 8.69
CA ASP A 29 14.72 14.01 9.39
C ASP A 29 15.41 15.02 8.45
N GLU A 30 16.29 14.56 7.56
CA GLU A 30 17.01 15.39 6.60
C GLU A 30 16.08 16.17 5.65
N VAL A 31 14.94 15.58 5.29
CA VAL A 31 13.94 16.21 4.41
C VAL A 31 12.79 16.86 5.20
N GLY A 32 12.78 16.73 6.53
CA GLY A 32 11.78 17.34 7.42
C GLY A 32 10.36 16.79 7.26
N VAL A 33 10.21 15.50 6.90
CA VAL A 33 8.88 14.88 6.71
C VAL A 33 8.62 13.78 7.73
N GLY A 34 7.44 13.78 8.34
CA GLY A 34 7.00 12.67 9.17
C GLY A 34 6.56 11.50 8.30
N GLY A 35 7.20 10.33 8.44
CA GLY A 35 6.88 9.13 7.68
C GLY A 35 7.17 7.82 8.42
N THR A 36 7.14 6.73 7.66
CA THR A 36 7.55 5.40 8.11
C THR A 36 8.10 4.65 6.90
N LEU A 37 9.10 3.81 7.12
CA LEU A 37 9.62 2.87 6.13
C LEU A 37 9.80 1.52 6.82
N VAL A 38 9.31 0.47 6.18
CA VAL A 38 9.47 -0.91 6.63
C VAL A 38 10.14 -1.67 5.49
N ILE A 39 11.29 -2.27 5.77
CA ILE A 39 12.00 -3.17 4.85
C ILE A 39 12.05 -4.53 5.52
N GLU A 40 11.59 -5.57 4.84
CA GLU A 40 11.63 -6.94 5.34
C GLU A 40 12.24 -7.86 4.28
N SER A 41 13.21 -8.66 4.69
CA SER A 41 13.78 -9.72 3.85
C SER A 41 12.77 -10.86 3.72
N ALA A 42 12.34 -11.16 2.50
CA ALA A 42 11.47 -12.30 2.22
C ALA A 42 12.12 -13.66 2.53
N GLU A 43 13.46 -13.73 2.56
CA GLU A 43 14.20 -14.97 2.82
C GLU A 43 14.42 -15.22 4.32
N THR A 44 14.82 -14.17 5.05
CA THR A 44 15.28 -14.29 6.44
C THR A 44 14.29 -13.75 7.46
N GLY A 45 13.28 -12.99 7.03
CA GLY A 45 12.38 -12.25 7.92
C GLY A 45 13.06 -11.10 8.67
N GLN A 46 14.33 -10.78 8.36
CA GLN A 46 15.01 -9.64 8.95
C GLN A 46 14.28 -8.35 8.56
N ARG A 47 13.90 -7.57 9.57
CA ARG A 47 13.11 -6.35 9.40
C ARG A 47 13.90 -5.12 9.88
N TYR A 48 13.78 -4.03 9.13
CA TYR A 48 14.30 -2.71 9.45
C TYR A 48 13.13 -1.72 9.38
N VAL A 49 12.97 -0.88 10.40
CA VAL A 49 11.78 -0.03 10.53
C VAL A 49 12.14 1.36 11.03
N HIS A 50 11.58 2.38 10.41
CA HIS A 50 11.47 3.72 10.99
C HIS A 50 10.01 3.98 11.38
N ASN A 51 9.78 4.46 12.60
CA ASN A 51 8.46 4.80 13.13
C ASN A 51 7.50 3.59 13.19
N GLU A 52 7.87 2.60 14.01
CA GLU A 52 7.09 1.37 14.23
C GLU A 52 5.64 1.63 14.67
N ALA A 53 5.38 2.72 15.40
CA ALA A 53 4.02 3.09 15.81
C ALA A 53 3.15 3.45 14.60
N ARG A 54 3.67 4.27 13.67
CA ARG A 54 2.98 4.63 12.43
C ARG A 54 2.90 3.45 11.46
N ALA A 55 3.88 2.55 11.44
CA ALA A 55 3.86 1.35 10.61
C ALA A 55 2.64 0.44 10.91
N LYS A 56 2.10 0.50 12.14
CA LYS A 56 0.92 -0.24 12.59
C LYS A 56 -0.40 0.53 12.42
N GLN A 57 -0.33 1.78 11.96
CA GLN A 57 -1.51 2.61 11.74
C GLN A 57 -2.08 2.38 10.33
N PRO A 58 -3.38 2.07 10.18
CA PRO A 58 -4.00 1.95 8.87
C PRO A 58 -4.18 3.33 8.21
N PHE A 59 -3.97 3.36 6.90
CA PHE A 59 -4.24 4.51 6.03
C PHE A 59 -5.05 4.06 4.81
N THR A 60 -5.64 5.02 4.08
CA THR A 60 -6.27 4.72 2.80
C THR A 60 -5.23 4.19 1.81
N ALA A 61 -5.47 3.03 1.20
CA ALA A 61 -4.55 2.43 0.23
C ALA A 61 -4.38 3.29 -1.05
N ALA A 62 -5.40 4.10 -1.41
CA ALA A 62 -5.39 4.87 -2.65
C ALA A 62 -4.99 4.00 -3.85
N SER A 63 -4.02 4.42 -4.67
CA SER A 63 -3.58 3.65 -5.84
C SER A 63 -2.88 2.33 -5.51
N THR A 64 -2.45 2.06 -4.28
CA THR A 64 -1.87 0.74 -3.94
C THR A 64 -2.92 -0.36 -3.92
N PHE A 65 -4.20 -0.03 -3.73
CA PHE A 65 -5.32 -0.97 -3.83
C PHE A 65 -5.45 -1.63 -5.21
N LYS A 66 -4.87 -1.01 -6.25
CA LYS A 66 -4.87 -1.55 -7.61
C LYS A 66 -4.23 -2.94 -7.70
N VAL A 67 -3.29 -3.29 -6.82
CA VAL A 67 -2.75 -4.66 -6.74
C VAL A 67 -3.87 -5.66 -6.44
N LEU A 68 -4.67 -5.41 -5.40
CA LEU A 68 -5.77 -6.31 -5.02
C LEU A 68 -6.90 -6.30 -6.06
N ASN A 69 -7.26 -5.12 -6.57
CA ASN A 69 -8.30 -5.00 -7.60
C ASN A 69 -7.92 -5.77 -8.88
N THR A 70 -6.65 -5.71 -9.31
CA THR A 70 -6.15 -6.52 -10.43
C THR A 70 -6.32 -8.02 -10.20
N LEU A 71 -5.96 -8.51 -9.02
CA LEU A 71 -6.11 -9.95 -8.69
C LEU A 71 -7.58 -10.38 -8.75
N ILE A 72 -8.49 -9.58 -8.17
CA ILE A 72 -9.92 -9.86 -8.22
C ILE A 72 -10.45 -9.83 -9.66
N ALA A 73 -10.07 -8.80 -10.44
CA ALA A 73 -10.55 -8.65 -11.81
C ALA A 73 -10.12 -9.81 -12.73
N LEU A 74 -8.92 -10.37 -12.51
CA LEU A 74 -8.45 -11.55 -13.24
C LEU A 74 -9.17 -12.81 -12.78
N GLU A 75 -9.33 -13.02 -11.47
CA GLU A 75 -9.98 -14.22 -10.91
C GLU A 75 -11.46 -14.30 -11.31
N GLU A 76 -12.18 -13.18 -11.26
CA GLU A 76 -13.59 -13.10 -11.64
C GLU A 76 -13.81 -13.02 -13.17
N GLY A 77 -12.73 -13.05 -13.96
CA GLY A 77 -12.81 -12.95 -15.43
C GLY A 77 -13.33 -11.60 -15.94
N ALA A 78 -13.26 -10.54 -15.12
CA ALA A 78 -13.61 -9.18 -15.51
C ALA A 78 -12.65 -8.61 -16.58
N ILE A 79 -11.45 -9.18 -16.69
CA ILE A 79 -10.49 -8.92 -17.75
C ILE A 79 -9.66 -10.18 -18.00
N ALA A 80 -9.41 -10.52 -19.26
CA ALA A 80 -8.72 -11.74 -19.68
C ALA A 80 -7.21 -11.68 -19.48
N GLY A 81 -6.62 -10.49 -19.38
CA GLY A 81 -5.18 -10.36 -19.16
C GLY A 81 -4.63 -8.94 -19.28
N ALA A 82 -3.31 -8.87 -19.24
CA ALA A 82 -2.54 -7.62 -19.19
C ALA A 82 -2.77 -6.70 -20.41
N ASP A 83 -3.08 -7.28 -21.57
CA ASP A 83 -3.15 -6.60 -22.87
C ASP A 83 -4.59 -6.46 -23.41
N GLU A 84 -5.61 -6.93 -22.69
CA GLU A 84 -7.01 -6.66 -23.06
C GLU A 84 -7.29 -5.16 -22.99
N ILE A 85 -7.96 -4.64 -24.02
CA ILE A 85 -8.29 -3.22 -24.14
C ILE A 85 -9.46 -2.88 -23.22
N ILE A 86 -9.25 -1.87 -22.38
CA ILE A 86 -10.25 -1.13 -21.62
C ILE A 86 -10.58 0.12 -22.45
N PRO A 87 -11.75 0.18 -23.12
CA PRO A 87 -12.09 1.25 -24.04
C PRO A 87 -12.34 2.56 -23.30
N TRP A 88 -11.85 3.66 -23.88
CA TRP A 88 -12.08 5.00 -23.38
C TRP A 88 -13.37 5.59 -23.96
N ASP A 89 -14.15 6.26 -23.12
CA ASP A 89 -15.44 6.85 -23.45
C ASP A 89 -15.36 8.28 -24.01
N ASN A 90 -14.14 8.76 -24.30
CA ASN A 90 -13.83 10.15 -24.65
C ASN A 90 -14.03 11.18 -23.52
N THR A 91 -14.26 10.75 -22.27
CA THR A 91 -14.26 11.65 -21.11
C THR A 91 -12.87 12.24 -20.93
N ARG A 92 -12.77 13.57 -20.94
CA ARG A 92 -11.49 14.27 -20.75
C ARG A 92 -11.13 14.38 -19.26
N TYR A 93 -10.01 13.76 -18.90
CA TYR A 93 -9.38 13.83 -17.58
C TYR A 93 -8.18 14.80 -17.59
N GLU A 94 -7.80 15.30 -16.42
CA GLU A 94 -6.64 16.20 -16.25
C GLU A 94 -5.30 15.51 -16.50
N ILE A 95 -5.24 14.18 -16.27
CA ILE A 95 -4.05 13.38 -16.53
C ILE A 95 -4.10 12.94 -17.98
N GLU A 96 -3.20 13.49 -18.80
CA GLU A 96 -3.21 13.26 -20.25
C GLU A 96 -3.11 11.78 -20.63
N ASP A 97 -2.30 11.02 -19.89
CA ASP A 97 -2.15 9.57 -20.11
C ASP A 97 -3.44 8.77 -19.88
N TRP A 98 -4.47 9.35 -19.25
CA TRP A 98 -5.78 8.71 -19.03
C TRP A 98 -6.75 8.90 -20.22
N ASN A 99 -6.44 9.82 -21.15
CA ASN A 99 -7.32 10.22 -22.27
C ASN A 99 -7.10 9.38 -23.52
N ARG A 100 -7.10 8.05 -23.35
CA ARG A 100 -6.96 7.06 -24.42
C ARG A 100 -7.42 5.70 -23.92
N ASP A 101 -7.68 4.79 -24.85
CA ASP A 101 -7.81 3.37 -24.54
C ASP A 101 -6.63 2.89 -23.71
N GLN A 102 -6.92 2.04 -22.74
CA GLN A 102 -5.91 1.47 -21.85
C GLN A 102 -5.90 -0.04 -21.98
N THR A 103 -4.86 -0.66 -21.44
CA THR A 103 -4.89 -2.07 -21.05
C THR A 103 -4.76 -2.16 -19.54
N LEU A 104 -4.95 -3.35 -18.96
CA LEU A 104 -4.65 -3.56 -17.54
C LEU A 104 -3.21 -3.14 -17.20
N LYS A 105 -2.26 -3.45 -18.08
CA LYS A 105 -0.84 -3.07 -17.94
C LYS A 105 -0.64 -1.56 -17.93
N SER A 106 -1.15 -0.84 -18.93
CA SER A 106 -0.97 0.62 -18.99
C SER A 106 -1.74 1.31 -17.86
N ALA A 107 -2.96 0.86 -17.56
CA ALA A 107 -3.78 1.39 -16.47
C ALA A 107 -3.11 1.24 -15.11
N PHE A 108 -2.45 0.11 -14.83
CA PHE A 108 -1.67 -0.08 -13.60
C PHE A 108 -0.49 0.91 -13.54
N GLN A 109 0.28 1.03 -14.63
CA GLN A 109 1.46 1.89 -14.71
C GLN A 109 1.15 3.37 -14.50
N VAL A 110 0.10 3.89 -15.16
CA VAL A 110 -0.28 5.32 -15.08
C VAL A 110 -1.28 5.59 -13.95
N SER A 111 -1.53 4.59 -13.10
CA SER A 111 -2.51 4.65 -12.00
C SER A 111 -3.90 5.15 -12.45
N CYS A 112 -4.34 4.77 -13.65
CA CYS A 112 -5.63 5.16 -14.24
C CYS A 112 -6.81 4.86 -13.32
N VAL A 113 -7.39 5.85 -12.66
CA VAL A 113 -8.45 5.60 -11.66
C VAL A 113 -9.73 5.08 -12.32
N TRP A 114 -10.15 5.69 -13.43
CA TRP A 114 -11.38 5.30 -14.11
C TRP A 114 -11.34 3.85 -14.61
N CYS A 115 -10.18 3.38 -15.07
CA CYS A 115 -9.98 1.99 -15.50
C CYS A 115 -10.26 0.99 -14.37
N TYR A 116 -9.80 1.28 -13.15
CA TYR A 116 -10.03 0.39 -12.00
C TYR A 116 -11.45 0.50 -11.43
N GLN A 117 -12.13 1.62 -11.64
CA GLN A 117 -13.56 1.74 -11.37
C GLN A 117 -14.38 0.93 -12.38
N TRP A 118 -13.97 0.92 -13.65
CA TRP A 118 -14.58 0.10 -14.70
C TRP A 118 -14.42 -1.40 -14.41
N LEU A 119 -13.20 -1.84 -14.08
CA LEU A 119 -12.92 -3.24 -13.69
C LEU A 119 -13.74 -3.69 -12.48
N ALA A 120 -13.82 -2.86 -11.44
CA ALA A 120 -14.58 -3.18 -10.24
C ALA A 120 -16.08 -3.36 -10.51
N ARG A 121 -16.66 -2.57 -11.44
CA ARG A 121 -18.07 -2.73 -11.84
C ARG A 121 -18.29 -4.03 -12.61
N ARG A 122 -17.38 -4.37 -13.53
CA ARG A 122 -17.45 -5.59 -14.34
C ARG A 122 -17.27 -6.86 -13.52
N GLY A 123 -16.35 -6.88 -12.56
CA GLY A 123 -16.12 -8.04 -11.68
C GLY A 123 -17.17 -8.23 -10.57
N GLY A 124 -17.90 -7.18 -10.19
CA GLY A 124 -18.90 -7.24 -9.12
C GLY A 124 -20.28 -7.77 -9.53
N GLY A 125 -20.44 -8.29 -10.77
CA GLY A 125 -21.73 -8.74 -11.30
C GLY A 125 -22.73 -7.61 -11.59
N GLY A 126 -22.28 -6.35 -11.61
CA GLY A 126 -23.06 -5.24 -12.12
C GLY A 126 -23.09 -5.27 -13.64
N ASP A 127 -24.23 -4.90 -14.25
CA ASP A 127 -24.30 -4.72 -15.69
C ASP A 127 -23.18 -3.77 -16.16
N PRO A 128 -22.44 -4.12 -17.23
CA PRO A 128 -21.44 -3.22 -17.77
C PRO A 128 -22.12 -1.92 -18.23
N PRO A 129 -21.51 -0.74 -18.03
CA PRO A 129 -21.98 0.50 -18.64
C PRO A 129 -21.91 0.44 -20.16
#